data_AF-A0A8S4A220-F1
#
_entry.id   AF-A0A8S4A220-F1
#
_cell.length_a   1.000
_cell.length_b   1.000
_cell.length_c   1.000
_cell.angle_alpha   90.00
_cell.angle_beta   90.00
_cell.angle_gamma   90.00
#
_symmetry.space_group_name_H-M   'P 1'
#
loop_
_entity.id
_entity.type
_entity.pdbx_description
1 polymer ?
#
loop_
_entity_poly.entity_id
_entity_poly.type
_entity_poly.pdbx_seq_one_letter_code
_entity_poly.pdbx_strand_id
1 'polypeptide(L)'
;MSLCTRKVEKFMLSILKKHRNLSSANLLVNYDPLFNLSPVFSRTNSSNRMSEDHKSSLIKSLLRVATQAENSHGQPEVRPSKHPCLWKPPRQIQQLLPHMFSEDGKLLPTVTVEEQLKGLTLVWELEEAVKVLKTSVTNGCEPKSSIILDLLQQLANMGEVDCLLDLYEFLKERSLTTNLRFYRLLRDAYFNSGRIEEGVLMLRMMYHRTRDFTDTEIFFTLLTTMVLKHFEHLLPLIESFIVDLEESDPPVLSSRALLWRCYVLAEQFQKADELLANHEHVKKMLPEQVTRIVQSPLQLDYNKSTVLMWLLRLPDIQAGLKASVLDALIQHKSEEGEWLQALELISTAVNKGLKVHQQTVQVFLMKFLGQLSPQQVQQLTDWTDHLETGLDKDSS
;
A
#
# COMPACT_ATOMS: atom_id res chain seq x y z
N MET A 1 -41.72 7.05 3.46
CA MET A 1 -40.24 6.96 3.40
C MET A 1 -39.51 8.07 4.16
N SER A 2 -39.75 9.37 3.90
CA SER A 2 -39.06 10.47 4.62
C SER A 2 -39.47 10.66 6.10
N LEU A 3 -40.72 10.32 6.45
CA LEU A 3 -41.19 10.36 7.84
C LEU A 3 -40.68 9.18 8.68
N CYS A 4 -40.66 7.96 8.12
CA CYS A 4 -40.11 6.77 8.79
C CYS A 4 -38.61 6.93 9.04
N THR A 5 -37.87 7.46 8.08
CA THR A 5 -36.41 7.68 8.24
C THR A 5 -36.11 8.68 9.36
N ARG A 6 -36.86 9.78 9.51
CA ARG A 6 -36.67 10.72 10.63
C ARG A 6 -37.04 10.16 12.01
N LYS A 7 -38.09 9.33 12.09
CA LYS A 7 -38.48 8.67 13.36
C LYS A 7 -37.47 7.59 13.75
N VAL A 8 -37.04 6.77 12.78
CA VAL A 8 -35.98 5.74 12.94
C VAL A 8 -34.65 6.38 13.27
N GLU A 9 -34.27 7.47 12.61
CA GLU A 9 -33.07 8.25 12.90
C GLU A 9 -33.09 8.82 14.32
N LYS A 10 -34.17 9.52 14.73
CA LYS A 10 -34.28 10.06 16.09
C LYS A 10 -34.21 8.97 17.16
N PHE A 11 -34.73 7.79 16.87
CA PHE A 11 -34.68 6.66 17.78
C PHE A 11 -33.31 5.99 17.84
N MET A 12 -32.67 5.72 16.70
CA MET A 12 -31.29 5.23 16.61
C MET A 12 -30.32 6.21 17.30
N LEU A 13 -30.50 7.52 17.08
CA LEU A 13 -29.77 8.58 17.78
C LEU A 13 -30.08 8.58 19.29
N SER A 14 -31.32 8.30 19.70
CA SER A 14 -31.71 8.18 21.11
C SER A 14 -31.01 6.99 21.78
N ILE A 15 -30.99 5.82 21.13
CA ILE A 15 -30.27 4.62 21.60
C ILE A 15 -28.77 4.88 21.71
N LEU A 16 -28.17 5.45 20.67
CA LEU A 16 -26.74 5.77 20.64
C LEU A 16 -26.35 6.81 21.69
N LYS A 17 -27.20 7.82 21.95
CA LYS A 17 -26.99 8.81 23.02
C LYS A 17 -27.19 8.24 24.43
N LYS A 18 -28.07 7.25 24.59
CA LYS A 18 -28.36 6.59 25.88
C LYS A 18 -27.28 5.58 26.28
N HIS A 19 -26.52 5.07 25.32
CA HIS A 19 -25.45 4.09 25.52
C HIS A 19 -24.07 4.66 25.16
N ARG A 20 -23.45 5.38 26.12
CA ARG A 20 -22.06 5.92 26.02
C ARG A 20 -20.99 4.87 25.65
N ASN A 21 -21.26 3.58 25.82
CA ASN A 21 -20.32 2.50 25.46
C ASN A 21 -20.27 2.18 23.97
N LEU A 22 -21.20 2.72 23.17
CA LEU A 22 -21.16 2.64 21.69
C LEU A 22 -20.47 3.87 21.06
N SER A 23 -20.13 4.89 21.87
CA SER A 23 -19.20 5.95 21.51
C SER A 23 -17.84 5.66 22.13
N SER A 24 -16.89 5.22 21.30
CA SER A 24 -15.47 5.02 21.64
C SER A 24 -15.19 4.12 22.86
N ALA A 25 -15.13 2.81 22.63
CA ALA A 25 -14.37 1.90 23.47
C ALA A 25 -13.87 0.73 22.61
N ASN A 26 -12.70 0.87 22.00
CA ASN A 26 -11.71 -0.19 21.75
C ASN A 26 -10.56 0.33 20.85
N LEU A 27 -9.66 1.12 21.45
CA LEU A 27 -8.24 1.14 21.05
C LEU A 27 -7.44 0.54 22.20
N LEU A 28 -7.61 -0.76 22.39
CA LEU A 28 -6.60 -1.64 22.98
C LEU A 28 -6.41 -2.81 22.02
N VAL A 29 -5.90 -2.49 20.84
CA VAL A 29 -5.05 -3.42 20.13
C VAL A 29 -3.64 -3.14 20.63
N ASN A 30 -3.06 -4.13 21.31
CA ASN A 30 -1.64 -4.18 21.60
C ASN A 30 -0.87 -3.94 20.29
N TYR A 31 -0.32 -2.73 20.14
CA TYR A 31 0.82 -2.50 19.29
C TYR A 31 2.07 -2.80 20.12
N ASP A 32 2.81 -3.82 19.71
CA ASP A 32 4.18 -4.03 20.17
C ASP A 32 5.03 -2.78 19.84
N PRO A 33 5.84 -2.27 20.77
CA PRO A 33 6.60 -1.04 20.60
C PRO A 33 7.96 -1.32 19.95
N LEU A 34 8.11 -1.04 18.64
CA LEU A 34 9.43 -0.97 17.98
C LEU A 34 9.68 0.32 17.17
N PHE A 35 8.87 1.36 17.36
CA PHE A 35 9.20 2.69 16.83
C PHE A 35 9.31 3.71 17.96
N ASN A 36 10.50 3.74 18.55
CA ASN A 36 10.94 4.85 19.38
C ASN A 36 12.41 5.13 19.02
N LEU A 37 12.64 5.95 18.01
CA LEU A 37 13.89 6.69 17.88
C LEU A 37 13.55 8.14 17.51
N SER A 38 13.89 9.00 18.47
CA SER A 38 13.82 10.45 18.45
C SER A 38 14.73 11.07 17.38
N PRO A 39 14.45 12.32 16.95
CA PRO A 39 15.27 13.00 15.96
C PRO A 39 16.52 13.58 16.62
N VAL A 40 17.70 13.19 16.14
CA VAL A 40 18.94 13.93 16.40
C VAL A 40 19.36 14.62 15.11
N PHE A 41 18.83 15.82 14.89
CA PHE A 41 19.45 16.79 14.00
C PHE A 41 20.64 17.42 14.71
N SER A 42 21.84 17.25 14.14
CA SER A 42 22.91 18.22 14.36
C SER A 42 23.34 18.80 13.01
N ARG A 43 23.18 20.11 12.89
CA ARG A 43 23.63 20.94 11.78
C ARG A 43 25.14 20.86 11.64
N THR A 44 25.66 20.76 10.42
CA THR A 44 26.84 21.54 10.02
C THR A 44 26.72 21.98 8.57
N ASN A 45 26.84 23.29 8.35
CA ASN A 45 27.10 23.91 7.06
C ASN A 45 28.52 23.54 6.60
N SER A 46 28.73 23.27 5.32
CA SER A 46 29.81 23.94 4.56
C SER A 46 29.66 23.71 3.06
N SER A 47 29.71 24.82 2.33
CA SER A 47 30.00 24.89 0.91
C SER A 47 31.38 24.31 0.61
N ASN A 48 31.58 23.61 -0.51
CA ASN A 48 32.57 24.06 -1.50
C ASN A 48 32.58 23.31 -2.83
N ARG A 49 33.01 24.07 -3.83
CA ARG A 49 33.17 23.77 -5.25
C ARG A 49 34.14 22.61 -5.51
N MET A 50 33.81 21.81 -6.52
CA MET A 50 34.63 20.70 -7.03
C MET A 50 35.91 21.21 -7.71
N SER A 51 37.06 20.60 -7.38
CA SER A 51 38.36 20.83 -8.03
C SER A 51 38.68 19.71 -9.03
N GLU A 52 39.23 20.09 -10.19
CA GLU A 52 39.59 19.30 -11.37
C GLU A 52 40.56 18.12 -11.11
N ASP A 53 41.22 18.05 -9.95
CA ASP A 53 42.14 16.96 -9.59
C ASP A 53 41.45 15.60 -9.37
N HIS A 54 40.14 15.58 -9.08
CA HIS A 54 39.41 14.32 -8.87
C HIS A 54 39.12 13.56 -10.17
N LYS A 55 39.01 14.25 -11.32
CA LYS A 55 38.81 13.59 -12.62
C LYS A 55 40.03 12.77 -13.04
N SER A 56 41.23 13.27 -12.77
CA SER A 56 42.51 12.57 -13.05
C SER A 56 42.72 11.33 -12.18
N SER A 57 42.26 11.38 -10.93
CA SER A 57 42.28 10.25 -9.98
C SER A 57 41.30 9.13 -10.39
N LEU A 58 40.09 9.50 -10.81
CA LEU A 58 39.05 8.56 -11.25
C LEU A 58 39.44 7.84 -12.54
N ILE A 59 40.03 8.54 -13.51
CA ILE A 59 40.51 7.95 -14.77
C ILE A 59 41.67 6.98 -14.53
N LYS A 60 42.61 7.32 -13.63
CA LYS A 60 43.70 6.39 -13.24
C LYS A 60 43.20 5.17 -12.47
N SER A 61 42.10 5.31 -11.73
CA SER A 61 41.47 4.21 -11.00
C SER A 61 40.72 3.27 -11.96
N LEU A 62 40.00 3.84 -12.94
CA LEU A 62 39.32 3.07 -13.99
C LEU A 62 40.29 2.32 -14.91
N LEU A 63 41.43 2.93 -15.26
CA LEU A 63 42.49 2.26 -16.04
C LEU A 63 43.14 1.10 -15.27
N ARG A 64 43.30 1.21 -13.94
CA ARG A 64 43.79 0.09 -13.11
C ARG A 64 42.80 -1.08 -13.07
N VAL A 65 41.51 -0.79 -12.93
CA VAL A 65 40.45 -1.80 -12.93
C VAL A 65 40.36 -2.51 -14.29
N ALA A 66 40.51 -1.77 -15.39
CA ALA A 66 40.55 -2.34 -16.74
C ALA A 66 41.76 -3.29 -16.93
N THR A 67 42.95 -2.93 -16.43
CA THR A 67 44.15 -3.79 -16.50
C THR A 67 44.12 -4.99 -15.54
N GLN A 68 43.28 -4.95 -14.49
CA GLN A 68 43.07 -6.07 -13.57
C GLN A 68 42.07 -7.10 -14.11
N ALA A 69 41.13 -6.68 -14.97
CA ALA A 69 40.15 -7.56 -15.60
C ALA A 69 40.76 -8.51 -16.65
N GLU A 70 41.90 -8.16 -17.26
CA GLU A 70 42.56 -9.00 -18.28
C GLU A 70 43.38 -10.18 -17.69
N ASN A 71 43.61 -10.23 -16.37
CA ASN A 71 44.55 -11.19 -15.76
C ASN A 71 43.98 -12.14 -14.68
N SER A 72 42.66 -12.30 -14.54
CA SER A 72 42.10 -13.25 -13.55
C SER A 72 40.99 -14.13 -14.11
N HIS A 73 41.39 -15.23 -14.77
CA HIS A 73 40.57 -16.44 -14.83
C HIS A 73 40.73 -17.21 -13.51
N GLY A 74 39.78 -17.02 -12.59
CA GLY A 74 39.65 -17.75 -11.34
C GLY A 74 38.48 -17.19 -10.54
N GLN A 75 37.50 -18.02 -10.20
CA GLN A 75 36.32 -17.64 -9.41
C GLN A 75 36.73 -16.96 -8.09
N PRO A 76 36.14 -15.83 -7.69
CA PRO A 76 36.45 -15.23 -6.40
C PRO A 76 35.54 -15.78 -5.30
N GLU A 77 36.17 -16.26 -4.21
CA GLU A 77 35.53 -16.36 -2.90
C GLU A 77 35.10 -14.97 -2.44
N VAL A 78 33.79 -14.81 -2.19
CA VAL A 78 33.20 -13.54 -1.73
C VAL A 78 33.36 -13.45 -0.21
N ARG A 79 34.08 -12.42 0.27
CA ARG A 79 34.07 -12.03 1.69
C ARG A 79 32.88 -11.10 1.96
N PRO A 80 32.08 -11.33 3.00
CA PRO A 80 30.93 -10.47 3.31
C PRO A 80 31.38 -9.07 3.75
N SER A 81 30.71 -8.05 3.21
CA SER A 81 30.77 -6.66 3.66
C SER A 81 30.15 -6.56 5.06
N LYS A 82 31.00 -6.39 6.07
CA LYS A 82 30.58 -6.17 7.46
C LYS A 82 30.04 -4.76 7.62
N HIS A 83 28.77 -4.53 7.29
CA HIS A 83 28.03 -3.43 7.91
C HIS A 83 27.68 -3.83 9.36
N PRO A 84 28.01 -3.04 10.38
CA PRO A 84 27.70 -3.39 11.76
C PRO A 84 26.20 -3.21 12.01
N CYS A 85 25.49 -4.32 12.15
CA CYS A 85 24.06 -4.33 12.49
C CYS A 85 23.85 -3.88 13.96
N LEU A 86 22.96 -2.91 14.17
CA LEU A 86 22.53 -2.42 15.50
C LEU A 86 21.46 -3.31 16.15
N TRP A 87 21.05 -4.41 15.52
CA TRP A 87 20.02 -5.33 16.03
C TRP A 87 20.63 -6.63 16.57
N LYS A 88 20.34 -6.97 17.82
CA LYS A 88 20.66 -8.27 18.44
C LYS A 88 19.53 -9.29 18.18
N PRO A 89 19.81 -10.48 17.62
CA PRO A 89 18.79 -11.50 17.43
C PRO A 89 18.25 -12.02 18.77
N PRO A 90 16.98 -12.48 18.83
CA PRO A 90 16.39 -13.12 20.01
C PRO A 90 17.26 -14.25 20.57
N ARG A 91 17.25 -14.47 21.90
CA ARG A 91 18.12 -15.46 22.57
C ARG A 91 17.99 -16.89 22.03
N GLN A 92 16.80 -17.28 21.56
CA GLN A 92 16.56 -18.58 20.93
C GLN A 92 17.32 -18.72 19.61
N ILE A 93 17.46 -17.64 18.84
CA ILE A 93 18.17 -17.61 17.56
C ILE A 93 19.69 -17.67 17.79
N GLN A 94 20.19 -16.99 18.83
CA GLN A 94 21.59 -17.08 19.25
C GLN A 94 21.99 -18.50 19.68
N GLN A 95 21.04 -19.29 20.19
CA GLN A 95 21.26 -20.68 20.61
C GLN A 95 21.19 -21.66 19.44
N LEU A 96 20.40 -21.37 18.40
CA LEU A 96 20.25 -22.23 17.21
C LEU A 96 21.38 -22.04 16.18
N LEU A 97 21.93 -20.82 16.10
CA LEU A 97 22.99 -20.43 15.16
C LEU A 97 24.21 -21.39 15.13
N PRO A 98 24.81 -21.80 16.26
CA PRO A 98 25.97 -22.69 16.27
C PRO A 98 25.66 -24.12 15.78
N HIS A 99 24.39 -24.50 15.76
CA HIS A 99 23.95 -25.83 15.36
C HIS A 99 23.47 -25.90 13.90
N MET A 100 23.37 -24.77 13.20
CA MET A 100 22.95 -24.69 11.81
C MET A 100 24.10 -24.42 10.85
N PHE A 101 25.19 -23.83 11.35
CA PHE A 101 26.37 -23.45 10.58
C PHE A 101 27.61 -24.18 11.11
N SER A 102 28.52 -24.55 10.22
CA SER A 102 29.85 -25.05 10.55
C SER A 102 30.70 -23.93 11.16
N GLU A 103 31.83 -24.30 11.77
CA GLU A 103 32.80 -23.33 12.30
C GLU A 103 33.33 -22.35 11.23
N ASP A 104 33.21 -22.71 9.95
CA ASP A 104 33.57 -21.89 8.78
C ASP A 104 32.43 -20.96 8.30
N GLY A 105 31.28 -20.94 8.98
CA GLY A 105 30.10 -20.15 8.60
C GLY A 105 29.25 -20.75 7.47
N LYS A 106 29.43 -22.03 7.12
CA LYS A 106 28.66 -22.71 6.06
C LYS A 106 27.54 -23.56 6.65
N LEU A 107 26.34 -23.56 6.06
CA LEU A 107 25.23 -24.38 6.59
C LEU A 107 25.50 -25.88 6.54
N LEU A 108 25.03 -26.60 7.57
CA LEU A 108 25.17 -28.05 7.67
C LEU A 108 24.28 -28.77 6.61
N PRO A 109 24.78 -29.85 5.98
CA PRO A 109 24.12 -30.52 4.86
C PRO A 109 22.88 -31.37 5.22
N THR A 110 22.61 -31.63 6.50
CA THR A 110 21.54 -32.53 6.98
C THR A 110 20.18 -31.86 7.18
N VAL A 111 20.08 -30.57 6.87
CA VAL A 111 18.94 -29.70 7.18
C VAL A 111 18.04 -29.58 5.95
N THR A 112 16.71 -29.62 6.12
CA THR A 112 15.80 -29.45 4.96
C THR A 112 16.02 -28.09 4.31
N VAL A 113 15.83 -27.95 2.98
CA VAL A 113 15.97 -26.67 2.26
C VAL A 113 15.18 -25.54 2.93
N GLU A 114 14.00 -25.87 3.48
CA GLU A 114 13.16 -24.93 4.22
C GLU A 114 13.83 -24.38 5.48
N GLU A 115 14.47 -25.24 6.26
CA GLU A 115 15.19 -24.87 7.47
C GLU A 115 16.47 -24.11 7.13
N GLN A 116 17.15 -24.45 6.03
CA GLN A 116 18.31 -23.70 5.53
C GLN A 116 17.91 -22.26 5.15
N LEU A 117 16.84 -22.12 4.37
CA LEU A 117 16.31 -20.81 3.98
C LEU A 117 15.90 -19.98 5.19
N LYS A 118 15.18 -20.58 6.15
CA LYS A 118 14.82 -19.91 7.41
C LYS A 118 16.06 -19.49 8.19
N GLY A 119 17.07 -20.33 8.29
CA GLY A 119 18.34 -20.00 8.93
C GLY A 119 18.99 -18.76 8.32
N LEU A 120 19.22 -18.77 7.00
CA LEU A 120 19.86 -17.67 6.27
C LEU A 120 19.09 -16.34 6.40
N THR A 121 17.77 -16.43 6.25
CA THR A 121 16.76 -15.37 6.47
C THR A 121 16.87 -14.76 7.89
N LEU A 122 17.20 -15.56 8.91
CA LEU A 122 17.37 -15.08 10.29
C LEU A 122 18.76 -14.46 10.55
N VAL A 123 19.78 -14.86 9.80
CA VAL A 123 21.15 -14.33 9.89
C VAL A 123 21.38 -13.14 8.95
N TRP A 124 20.37 -12.79 8.14
CA TRP A 124 20.41 -11.73 7.14
C TRP A 124 21.39 -11.98 5.99
N GLU A 125 21.75 -13.25 5.75
CA GLU A 125 22.50 -13.66 4.55
C GLU A 125 21.54 -13.86 3.38
N LEU A 126 20.87 -12.78 2.97
CA LEU A 126 19.77 -12.83 2.00
C LEU A 126 20.23 -13.24 0.60
N GLU A 127 21.44 -12.84 0.18
CA GLU A 127 22.02 -13.27 -1.10
C GLU A 127 22.21 -14.79 -1.16
N GLU A 128 22.75 -15.39 -0.09
CA GLU A 128 22.91 -16.85 0.02
C GLU A 128 21.55 -17.55 0.12
N ALA A 129 20.58 -16.95 0.84
CA ALA A 129 19.20 -17.46 0.88
C ALA A 129 18.59 -17.52 -0.53
N VAL A 130 18.77 -16.47 -1.34
CA VAL A 130 18.31 -16.44 -2.74
C VAL A 130 19.00 -17.53 -3.57
N LYS A 131 20.31 -17.74 -3.42
CA LYS A 131 21.06 -18.80 -4.12
C LYS A 131 20.56 -20.19 -3.74
N VAL A 132 20.36 -20.48 -2.46
CA VAL A 132 19.82 -21.76 -1.96
C VAL A 132 18.40 -21.98 -2.49
N LEU A 133 17.57 -20.93 -2.52
CA LEU A 133 16.23 -21.03 -3.08
C LEU A 133 16.26 -21.34 -4.58
N LYS A 134 17.08 -20.61 -5.36
CA LYS A 134 17.21 -20.84 -6.81
C LYS A 134 17.71 -22.25 -7.11
N THR A 135 18.76 -22.69 -6.44
CA THR A 135 19.36 -24.03 -6.63
C THR A 135 18.43 -25.18 -6.24
N SER A 136 17.70 -25.05 -5.13
CA SER A 136 16.72 -26.05 -4.71
C SER A 136 15.59 -26.20 -5.72
N VAL A 137 15.04 -25.08 -6.21
CA VAL A 137 13.99 -25.09 -7.23
C VAL A 137 14.49 -25.67 -8.55
N THR A 138 15.72 -25.36 -8.98
CA THR A 138 16.31 -25.97 -10.18
C THR A 138 16.55 -27.47 -10.04
N ASN A 139 16.79 -27.95 -8.82
CA ASN A 139 16.96 -29.38 -8.51
C ASN A 139 15.64 -30.13 -8.33
N GLY A 140 14.50 -29.48 -8.61
CA GLY A 140 13.17 -30.10 -8.55
C GLY A 140 12.54 -30.10 -7.15
N CYS A 141 13.10 -29.38 -6.18
CA CYS A 141 12.41 -29.13 -4.92
C CYS A 141 11.31 -28.07 -5.15
N GLU A 142 10.19 -28.21 -4.45
CA GLU A 142 9.11 -27.21 -4.41
C GLU A 142 9.06 -26.57 -3.02
N PRO A 143 9.82 -25.50 -2.77
CA PRO A 143 9.79 -24.79 -1.49
C PRO A 143 8.39 -24.25 -1.22
N LYS A 144 7.97 -24.30 0.05
CA LYS A 144 6.68 -23.70 0.46
C LYS A 144 6.61 -22.23 0.06
N SER A 145 5.46 -21.85 -0.48
CA SER A 145 5.13 -20.46 -0.84
C SER A 145 5.35 -19.49 0.32
N SER A 146 5.12 -19.90 1.57
CA SER A 146 5.36 -19.06 2.75
C SER A 146 6.82 -18.62 2.86
N ILE A 147 7.79 -19.52 2.62
CA ILE A 147 9.22 -19.22 2.78
C ILE A 147 9.70 -18.28 1.67
N ILE A 148 9.19 -18.48 0.45
CA ILE A 148 9.46 -17.59 -0.68
C ILE A 148 8.93 -16.18 -0.38
N LEU A 149 7.70 -16.09 0.15
CA LEU A 149 7.07 -14.83 0.51
C LEU A 149 7.79 -14.11 1.66
N ASP A 150 8.26 -14.86 2.66
CA ASP A 150 9.04 -14.32 3.77
C ASP A 150 10.37 -13.75 3.28
N LEU A 151 11.07 -14.47 2.39
CA LEU A 151 12.33 -14.01 1.80
C LEU A 151 12.13 -12.74 0.96
N LEU A 152 11.09 -12.70 0.11
CA LEU A 152 10.75 -11.49 -0.66
C LEU A 152 10.42 -10.31 0.25
N GLN A 153 9.70 -10.54 1.35
CA GLN A 153 9.38 -9.49 2.32
C GLN A 153 10.65 -8.96 3.02
N GLN A 154 11.58 -9.85 3.38
CA GLN A 154 12.84 -9.44 4.00
C GLN A 154 13.73 -8.64 3.05
N LEU A 155 13.86 -9.07 1.80
CA LEU A 155 14.59 -8.32 0.77
C LEU A 155 14.03 -6.90 0.63
N ALA A 156 12.70 -6.76 0.61
CA ALA A 156 12.05 -5.46 0.57
C ALA A 156 12.31 -4.61 1.83
N ASN A 157 12.26 -5.22 3.01
CA ASN A 157 12.54 -4.52 4.28
C ASN A 157 13.98 -4.01 4.37
N MET A 158 14.93 -4.72 3.74
CA MET A 158 16.34 -4.32 3.68
C MET A 158 16.66 -3.34 2.54
N GLY A 159 15.71 -3.10 1.63
CA GLY A 159 15.97 -2.29 0.44
C GLY A 159 16.84 -2.99 -0.61
N GLU A 160 16.94 -4.32 -0.57
CA GLU A 160 17.71 -5.13 -1.52
C GLU A 160 16.93 -5.29 -2.84
N VAL A 161 16.79 -4.18 -3.58
CA VAL A 161 15.98 -4.11 -4.82
C VAL A 161 16.46 -5.08 -5.88
N ASP A 162 17.78 -5.18 -6.11
CA ASP A 162 18.34 -6.01 -7.20
C ASP A 162 18.07 -7.49 -6.93
N CYS A 163 18.37 -7.97 -5.71
CA CYS A 163 18.06 -9.34 -5.30
C CYS A 163 16.55 -9.65 -5.34
N LEU A 164 15.70 -8.67 -5.01
CA LEU A 164 14.25 -8.81 -5.07
C LEU A 164 13.75 -9.00 -6.51
N LEU A 165 14.24 -8.17 -7.45
CA LEU A 165 13.91 -8.27 -8.87
C LEU A 165 14.40 -9.61 -9.45
N ASP A 166 15.66 -9.96 -9.17
CA ASP A 166 16.29 -11.22 -9.60
C ASP A 166 15.56 -12.46 -9.12
N LEU A 167 15.04 -12.44 -7.89
CA LEU A 167 14.26 -13.54 -7.36
C LEU A 167 12.86 -13.57 -7.98
N TYR A 168 12.23 -12.42 -8.18
CA TYR A 168 10.92 -12.34 -8.81
C TYR A 168 10.92 -12.86 -10.25
N GLU A 169 11.90 -12.47 -11.07
CA GLU A 169 12.03 -12.98 -12.44
C GLU A 169 12.17 -14.51 -12.46
N PHE A 170 13.03 -15.05 -11.59
CA PHE A 170 13.20 -16.50 -11.43
C PHE A 170 11.90 -17.24 -11.06
N LEU A 171 11.07 -16.65 -10.20
CA LEU A 171 9.78 -17.21 -9.78
C LEU A 171 8.72 -17.08 -10.88
N LYS A 172 8.75 -15.97 -11.62
CA LYS A 172 7.82 -15.68 -12.73
C LYS A 172 8.00 -16.68 -13.86
N GLU A 173 9.24 -17.00 -14.23
CA GLU A 173 9.57 -18.05 -15.21
C GLU A 173 9.00 -19.43 -14.84
N ARG A 174 8.77 -19.67 -13.55
CA ARG A 174 8.29 -20.95 -13.00
C ARG A 174 6.81 -20.91 -12.62
N SER A 175 6.10 -19.85 -12.97
CA SER A 175 4.66 -19.66 -12.67
C SER A 175 4.31 -19.67 -11.17
N LEU A 176 5.23 -19.23 -10.30
CA LEU A 176 5.08 -19.25 -8.84
C LEU A 176 4.62 -17.91 -8.22
N THR A 177 4.16 -16.93 -9.02
CA THR A 177 4.08 -15.51 -8.60
C THR A 177 2.72 -14.97 -8.16
N THR A 178 2.78 -13.95 -7.27
CA THR A 178 1.65 -13.15 -6.76
C THR A 178 1.78 -11.67 -7.21
N ASN A 179 1.05 -11.27 -8.26
CA ASN A 179 1.27 -9.99 -8.98
C ASN A 179 1.17 -8.73 -8.08
N LEU A 180 0.05 -8.51 -7.40
CA LEU A 180 -0.15 -7.30 -6.58
C LEU A 180 0.81 -7.23 -5.38
N ARG A 181 1.09 -8.37 -4.74
CA ARG A 181 1.95 -8.41 -3.55
C ARG A 181 3.38 -8.02 -3.92
N PHE A 182 3.87 -8.47 -5.07
CA PHE A 182 5.20 -8.11 -5.54
C PHE A 182 5.37 -6.60 -5.71
N TYR A 183 4.44 -5.89 -6.36
CA TYR A 183 4.60 -4.44 -6.55
C TYR A 183 4.58 -3.64 -5.24
N ARG A 184 3.91 -4.15 -4.19
CA ARG A 184 4.00 -3.56 -2.84
C ARG A 184 5.38 -3.74 -2.24
N LEU A 185 5.93 -4.95 -2.33
CA LEU A 185 7.30 -5.25 -1.88
C LEU A 185 8.32 -4.42 -2.64
N LEU A 186 8.13 -4.26 -3.95
CA LEU A 186 9.02 -3.46 -4.79
C LEU A 186 8.96 -1.98 -4.41
N ARG A 187 7.77 -1.43 -4.16
CA ARG A 187 7.62 -0.07 -3.59
C ARG A 187 8.38 0.06 -2.27
N ASP A 188 8.21 -0.90 -1.36
CA ASP A 188 8.86 -0.86 -0.03
C ASP A 188 10.38 -0.96 -0.16
N ALA A 189 10.88 -1.79 -1.07
CA ALA A 189 12.31 -1.92 -1.35
C ALA A 189 12.91 -0.59 -1.87
N TYR A 190 12.24 0.06 -2.82
CA TYR A 190 12.67 1.38 -3.31
C TYR A 190 12.63 2.44 -2.22
N PHE A 191 11.58 2.45 -1.38
CA PHE A 191 11.47 3.34 -0.23
C PHE A 191 12.64 3.16 0.75
N ASN A 192 12.88 1.91 1.17
CA ASN A 192 13.89 1.58 2.20
C ASN A 192 15.33 1.78 1.70
N SER A 193 15.58 1.58 0.40
CA SER A 193 16.89 1.83 -0.22
C SER A 193 17.14 3.29 -0.59
N GLY A 194 16.09 4.12 -0.66
CA GLY A 194 16.15 5.47 -1.19
C GLY A 194 16.36 5.56 -2.71
N ARG A 195 16.34 4.43 -3.44
CA ARG A 195 16.56 4.34 -4.90
C ARG A 195 15.32 4.72 -5.72
N ILE A 196 14.65 5.82 -5.36
CA ILE A 196 13.35 6.20 -5.93
C ILE A 196 13.44 6.50 -7.43
N GLU A 197 14.52 7.14 -7.87
CA GLU A 197 14.75 7.47 -9.29
C GLU A 197 14.79 6.20 -10.16
N GLU A 198 15.40 5.14 -9.65
CA GLU A 198 15.42 3.83 -10.32
C GLU A 198 14.03 3.19 -10.36
N GLY A 199 13.20 3.41 -9.34
CA GLY A 199 11.79 3.01 -9.36
C GLY A 199 11.02 3.67 -10.52
N VAL A 200 11.28 4.94 -10.80
CA VAL A 200 10.68 5.63 -11.96
C VAL A 200 11.25 5.12 -13.28
N LEU A 201 12.55 4.81 -13.34
CA LEU A 201 13.15 4.16 -14.50
C LEU A 201 12.51 2.78 -14.77
N MET A 202 12.22 2.01 -13.71
CA MET A 202 11.51 0.73 -13.82
C MET A 202 10.12 0.92 -14.43
N LEU A 203 9.37 1.96 -14.06
CA LEU A 203 8.07 2.27 -14.69
C LEU A 203 8.21 2.53 -16.20
N ARG A 204 9.26 3.24 -16.62
CA ARG A 204 9.57 3.44 -18.06
C ARG A 204 9.84 2.11 -18.74
N MET A 205 10.65 1.24 -18.13
CA MET A 205 10.93 -0.08 -18.67
C MET A 205 9.68 -0.96 -18.77
N MET A 206 8.82 -0.95 -17.75
CA MET A 206 7.55 -1.70 -17.75
C MET A 206 6.65 -1.23 -18.89
N TYR A 207 6.51 0.08 -19.06
CA TYR A 207 5.72 0.65 -20.13
C TYR A 207 6.18 0.21 -21.53
N HIS A 208 7.50 0.17 -21.78
CA HIS A 208 8.04 -0.26 -23.07
C HIS A 208 8.00 -1.78 -23.30
N ARG A 209 8.11 -2.60 -22.23
CA ARG A 209 8.27 -4.06 -22.34
C ARG A 209 6.95 -4.82 -22.38
N THR A 210 5.88 -4.29 -21.77
CA THR A 210 4.63 -5.04 -21.61
C THR A 210 3.43 -4.32 -22.20
N ARG A 211 2.57 -5.06 -22.91
CA ARG A 211 1.24 -4.59 -23.34
C ARG A 211 0.18 -4.63 -22.24
N ASP A 212 0.52 -5.18 -21.06
CA ASP A 212 -0.37 -5.17 -19.90
C ASP A 212 -0.16 -3.91 -19.07
N PHE A 213 -1.11 -2.98 -19.16
CA PHE A 213 -1.06 -1.72 -18.42
C PHE A 213 -1.51 -1.87 -16.96
N THR A 214 -2.07 -3.01 -16.57
CA THR A 214 -2.62 -3.23 -15.22
C THR A 214 -1.51 -3.20 -14.18
N ASP A 215 -0.46 -3.97 -14.43
CA ASP A 215 0.71 -4.07 -13.56
C ASP A 215 1.48 -2.75 -13.47
N THR A 216 1.69 -2.10 -14.62
CA THR A 216 2.30 -0.77 -14.71
C THR A 216 1.49 0.25 -13.93
N GLU A 217 0.17 0.23 -14.03
CA GLU A 217 -0.70 1.16 -13.29
C GLU A 217 -0.70 0.91 -11.78
N ILE A 218 -0.71 -0.36 -11.35
CA ILE A 218 -0.60 -0.74 -9.94
C ILE A 218 0.71 -0.19 -9.37
N PHE A 219 1.83 -0.49 -10.03
CA PHE A 219 3.14 -0.03 -9.56
C PHE A 219 3.25 1.50 -9.63
N PHE A 220 2.75 2.13 -10.70
CA PHE A 220 2.69 3.58 -10.84
C PHE A 220 1.94 4.23 -9.67
N THR A 221 0.78 3.67 -9.29
CA THR A 221 -0.03 4.19 -8.19
C THR A 221 0.69 4.03 -6.85
N LEU A 222 1.28 2.86 -6.58
CA LEU A 222 2.00 2.58 -5.35
C LEU A 222 3.25 3.46 -5.19
N LEU A 223 4.06 3.58 -6.24
CA LEU A 223 5.28 4.38 -6.23
C LEU A 223 4.96 5.87 -6.18
N THR A 224 4.07 6.36 -7.04
CA THR A 224 3.77 7.80 -7.13
C THR A 224 3.12 8.32 -5.85
N THR A 225 2.18 7.58 -5.26
CA THR A 225 1.58 7.99 -3.97
C THR A 225 2.61 8.06 -2.85
N MET A 226 3.56 7.11 -2.81
CA MET A 226 4.70 7.14 -1.88
C MET A 226 5.62 8.33 -2.14
N VAL A 227 5.93 8.66 -3.40
CA VAL A 227 6.72 9.84 -3.77
C VAL A 227 6.01 11.13 -3.33
N LEU A 228 4.72 11.26 -3.62
CA LEU A 228 3.95 12.44 -3.24
C LEU A 228 3.93 12.65 -1.73
N LYS A 229 3.86 11.59 -0.92
CA LYS A 229 3.82 11.67 0.53
C LYS A 229 5.18 11.91 1.19
N HIS A 230 6.25 11.32 0.65
CA HIS A 230 7.55 11.27 1.34
C HIS A 230 8.69 11.96 0.59
N PHE A 231 8.60 12.09 -0.73
CA PHE A 231 9.67 12.61 -1.61
C PHE A 231 9.13 13.65 -2.58
N GLU A 232 8.42 14.66 -2.08
CA GLU A 232 7.74 15.67 -2.92
C GLU A 232 8.71 16.39 -3.88
N HIS A 233 9.98 16.54 -3.51
CA HIS A 233 11.03 17.10 -4.37
C HIS A 233 11.29 16.30 -5.66
N LEU A 234 10.89 15.03 -5.72
CA LEU A 234 10.97 14.16 -6.90
C LEU A 234 9.72 14.23 -7.79
N LEU A 235 8.73 15.06 -7.46
CA LEU A 235 7.56 15.28 -8.32
C LEU A 235 7.92 15.67 -9.77
N PRO A 236 8.94 16.53 -10.05
CA PRO A 236 9.32 16.84 -11.43
C PRO A 236 9.74 15.61 -12.24
N LEU A 237 10.30 14.58 -11.60
CA LEU A 237 10.67 13.33 -12.26
C LEU A 237 9.42 12.54 -12.69
N ILE A 238 8.38 12.52 -11.84
CA ILE A 238 7.08 11.91 -12.18
C ILE A 238 6.39 12.71 -13.30
N GLU A 239 6.38 14.03 -13.23
CA GLU A 239 5.80 14.88 -14.28
C GLU A 239 6.50 14.67 -15.63
N SER A 240 7.84 14.58 -15.63
CA SER A 240 8.60 14.21 -16.84
C SER A 240 8.17 12.85 -17.39
N PHE A 241 8.01 11.84 -16.54
CA PHE A 241 7.52 10.53 -16.96
C PHE A 241 6.11 10.60 -17.58
N ILE A 242 5.20 11.39 -17.00
CA ILE A 242 3.85 11.59 -17.53
C ILE A 242 3.88 12.24 -18.91
N VAL A 243 4.70 13.28 -19.10
CA VAL A 243 4.86 13.95 -20.40
C VAL A 243 5.38 12.96 -21.44
N ASP A 244 6.40 12.16 -21.10
CA ASP A 244 6.95 11.16 -22.02
C ASP A 244 5.90 10.11 -22.45
N LEU A 245 4.94 9.79 -21.57
CA LEU A 245 3.82 8.90 -21.88
C LEU A 245 2.72 9.57 -22.73
N GLU A 246 2.51 10.87 -22.59
CA GLU A 246 1.56 11.62 -23.41
C GLU A 246 2.10 11.87 -24.81
N GLU A 247 3.42 12.00 -24.95
CA GLU A 247 4.12 12.22 -26.23
C GLU A 247 4.50 10.92 -26.95
N SER A 248 4.26 9.75 -26.33
CA SER A 248 4.57 8.45 -26.94
C SER A 248 3.70 8.16 -28.16
N ASP A 249 4.14 7.22 -29.00
CA ASP A 249 3.36 6.71 -30.14
C ASP A 249 2.98 5.23 -29.93
N PRO A 250 1.72 4.90 -29.60
CA PRO A 250 0.57 5.81 -29.44
C PRO A 250 0.57 6.55 -28.08
N PRO A 251 -0.12 7.70 -27.97
CA PRO A 251 -0.12 8.53 -26.76
C PRO A 251 -1.01 7.94 -25.66
N VAL A 252 -0.54 7.99 -24.41
CA VAL A 252 -1.26 7.49 -23.23
C VAL A 252 -2.00 8.63 -22.55
N LEU A 253 -3.17 8.97 -23.05
CA LEU A 253 -3.96 10.09 -22.53
C LEU A 253 -4.46 9.89 -21.08
N SER A 254 -4.44 8.65 -20.57
CA SER A 254 -4.87 8.34 -19.20
C SER A 254 -3.80 8.60 -18.13
N SER A 255 -2.54 8.82 -18.51
CA SER A 255 -1.41 9.00 -17.59
C SER A 255 -1.65 10.17 -16.62
N ARG A 256 -2.14 11.31 -17.12
CA ARG A 256 -2.49 12.47 -16.29
C ARG A 256 -3.64 12.21 -15.32
N ALA A 257 -4.63 11.43 -15.75
CA ALA A 257 -5.74 11.02 -14.88
C ALA A 257 -5.27 10.06 -13.76
N LEU A 258 -4.27 9.22 -14.03
CA LEU A 258 -3.62 8.41 -13.00
C LEU A 258 -2.85 9.26 -11.99
N LEU A 259 -2.14 10.31 -12.46
CA LEU A 259 -1.48 11.25 -11.56
C LEU A 259 -2.50 12.00 -10.67
N TRP A 260 -3.62 12.45 -11.24
CA TRP A 260 -4.73 13.03 -10.46
C TRP A 260 -5.20 12.07 -9.36
N ARG A 261 -5.42 10.80 -9.70
CA ARG A 261 -5.79 9.77 -8.73
C ARG A 261 -4.74 9.64 -7.62
N CYS A 262 -3.46 9.71 -7.97
CA CYS A 262 -2.38 9.66 -6.99
C CYS A 262 -2.37 10.87 -6.05
N TYR A 263 -2.66 12.08 -6.53
CA TYR A 263 -2.82 13.25 -5.65
C TYR A 263 -3.97 13.07 -4.65
N VAL A 264 -5.10 12.54 -5.10
CA VAL A 264 -6.26 12.25 -4.23
C VAL A 264 -5.90 11.21 -3.17
N LEU A 265 -5.26 10.11 -3.56
CA LEU A 265 -4.82 9.04 -2.64
C LEU A 265 -3.68 9.50 -1.72
N ALA A 266 -2.91 10.51 -2.14
CA ALA A 266 -1.91 11.17 -1.31
C ALA A 266 -2.49 12.27 -0.41
N GLU A 267 -3.81 12.49 -0.45
CA GLU A 267 -4.54 13.53 0.31
C GLU A 267 -4.12 14.96 -0.05
N GLN A 268 -3.50 15.15 -1.22
CA GLN A 268 -3.09 16.45 -1.77
C GLN A 268 -4.21 17.05 -2.64
N PHE A 269 -5.35 17.33 -2.01
CA PHE A 269 -6.56 17.77 -2.72
C PHE A 269 -6.39 19.06 -3.51
N GLN A 270 -5.61 20.01 -3.00
CA GLN A 270 -5.36 21.28 -3.69
C GLN A 270 -4.66 21.04 -5.04
N LYS A 271 -3.64 20.17 -5.08
CA LYS A 271 -2.95 19.83 -6.34
C LYS A 271 -3.84 19.04 -7.28
N ALA A 272 -4.72 18.19 -6.74
CA ALA A 272 -5.72 17.48 -7.54
C ALA A 272 -6.68 18.47 -8.23
N ASP A 273 -7.14 19.50 -7.53
CA ASP A 273 -7.99 20.57 -8.09
C ASP A 273 -7.24 21.42 -9.12
N GLU A 274 -6.00 21.82 -8.83
CA GLU A 274 -5.13 22.57 -9.76
C GLU A 274 -4.88 21.79 -11.05
N LEU A 275 -4.64 20.47 -10.96
CA LEU A 275 -4.46 19.61 -12.13
C LEU A 275 -5.72 19.58 -13.01
N LEU A 276 -6.91 19.49 -12.40
CA LEU A 276 -8.19 19.53 -13.14
C LEU A 276 -8.45 20.89 -13.79
N ALA A 277 -8.05 21.98 -13.14
CA ALA A 277 -8.17 23.33 -13.72
C ALA A 277 -7.27 23.51 -14.94
N ASN A 278 -6.07 22.90 -14.93
CA ASN A 278 -5.10 23.01 -16.01
C ASN A 278 -5.35 22.03 -17.16
N HIS A 279 -6.04 20.91 -16.91
CA HIS A 279 -6.21 19.82 -17.88
C HIS A 279 -7.67 19.36 -17.99
N GLU A 280 -8.48 20.14 -18.73
CA GLU A 280 -9.93 19.89 -18.89
C GLU A 280 -10.27 18.48 -19.42
N HIS A 281 -9.38 17.89 -20.22
CA HIS A 281 -9.58 16.54 -20.78
C HIS A 281 -9.63 15.45 -19.68
N VAL A 282 -8.98 15.66 -18.53
CA VAL A 282 -8.95 14.71 -17.40
C VAL A 282 -10.35 14.56 -16.78
N LYS A 283 -11.18 15.61 -16.81
CA LYS A 283 -12.55 15.56 -16.28
C LYS A 283 -13.40 14.45 -16.89
N LYS A 284 -13.17 14.13 -18.16
CA LYS A 284 -13.87 13.03 -18.86
C LYS A 284 -13.50 11.64 -18.32
N MET A 285 -12.32 11.50 -17.71
CA MET A 285 -11.80 10.24 -17.16
C MET A 285 -12.05 10.12 -15.65
N LEU A 286 -12.55 11.19 -14.99
CA LEU A 286 -12.86 11.18 -13.56
C LEU A 286 -13.79 10.03 -13.13
N PRO A 287 -14.89 9.72 -13.86
CA PRO A 287 -15.78 8.64 -13.41
C PRO A 287 -15.08 7.30 -13.26
N GLU A 288 -14.17 6.98 -14.19
CA GLU A 288 -13.36 5.77 -14.13
C GLU A 288 -12.38 5.80 -12.96
N GLN A 289 -11.64 6.91 -12.78
CA GLN A 289 -10.67 7.03 -11.68
C GLN A 289 -11.32 6.98 -10.31
N VAL A 290 -12.49 7.61 -10.13
CA VAL A 290 -13.26 7.56 -8.88
C VAL A 290 -13.74 6.15 -8.59
N THR A 291 -14.23 5.44 -9.61
CA THR A 291 -14.62 4.03 -9.47
C THR A 291 -13.44 3.19 -9.01
N ARG A 292 -12.26 3.40 -9.61
CA ARG A 292 -11.02 2.71 -9.21
C ARG A 292 -10.59 3.05 -7.78
N ILE A 293 -10.77 4.29 -7.30
CA ILE A 293 -10.51 4.64 -5.88
C ILE A 293 -11.45 3.86 -4.96
N VAL A 294 -12.75 3.90 -5.25
CA VAL A 294 -13.80 3.29 -4.41
C VAL A 294 -13.63 1.77 -4.32
N GLN A 295 -13.30 1.13 -5.44
CA GLN A 295 -13.17 -0.33 -5.55
C GLN A 295 -11.73 -0.83 -5.35
N SER A 296 -10.78 0.07 -5.02
CA SER A 296 -9.36 -0.27 -5.01
C SER A 296 -9.04 -1.38 -3.99
N PRO A 297 -8.42 -2.50 -4.41
CA PRO A 297 -7.87 -3.49 -3.49
C PRO A 297 -6.48 -3.05 -2.95
N LEU A 298 -5.95 -1.90 -3.39
CA LEU A 298 -4.64 -1.42 -2.97
C LEU A 298 -4.70 -0.97 -1.50
N GLN A 299 -3.85 -1.58 -0.67
CA GLN A 299 -3.59 -1.11 0.68
C GLN A 299 -2.59 0.04 0.59
N LEU A 300 -3.15 1.24 0.55
CA LEU A 300 -2.43 2.50 0.65
C LEU A 300 -2.75 3.11 2.00
N ASP A 301 -1.74 3.71 2.63
CA ASP A 301 -1.93 4.45 3.87
C ASP A 301 -2.51 5.82 3.52
N TYR A 302 -3.84 5.97 3.58
CA TYR A 302 -4.55 7.25 3.42
C TYR A 302 -5.85 7.23 4.21
N ASN A 303 -6.34 8.41 4.61
CA ASN A 303 -7.62 8.49 5.31
C ASN A 303 -8.78 8.30 4.31
N LYS A 304 -9.28 7.06 4.20
CA LYS A 304 -10.37 6.70 3.28
C LYS A 304 -11.64 7.52 3.50
N SER A 305 -11.99 7.82 4.75
CA SER A 305 -13.11 8.70 5.08
C SER A 305 -12.96 10.11 4.49
N THR A 306 -11.79 10.71 4.64
CA THR A 306 -11.49 12.06 4.15
C THR A 306 -11.53 12.12 2.62
N VAL A 307 -10.90 11.15 1.96
CA VAL A 307 -10.89 11.04 0.49
C VAL A 307 -12.31 10.88 -0.06
N LEU A 308 -13.11 9.95 0.48
CA LEU A 308 -14.48 9.74 0.01
C LEU A 308 -15.38 10.98 0.27
N MET A 309 -15.21 11.64 1.43
CA MET A 309 -15.90 12.89 1.73
C MET A 309 -15.51 14.04 0.81
N TRP A 310 -14.26 14.09 0.34
CA TRP A 310 -13.82 15.06 -0.64
C TRP A 310 -14.39 14.75 -2.03
N LEU A 311 -14.38 13.48 -2.44
CA LEU A 311 -14.96 13.04 -3.72
C LEU A 311 -16.46 13.37 -3.84
N LEU A 312 -17.23 13.29 -2.75
CA LEU A 312 -18.65 13.69 -2.76
C LEU A 312 -18.88 15.17 -3.07
N ARG A 313 -17.89 16.02 -2.81
CA ARG A 313 -17.96 17.48 -3.03
C ARG A 313 -17.60 17.88 -4.46
N LEU A 314 -17.00 16.99 -5.25
CA LEU A 314 -16.62 17.30 -6.63
C LEU A 314 -17.86 17.64 -7.49
N PRO A 315 -17.82 18.75 -8.25
CA PRO A 315 -18.94 19.17 -9.08
C PRO A 315 -19.11 18.28 -10.32
N ASP A 316 -18.01 17.82 -10.90
CA ASP A 316 -17.98 17.10 -12.19
C ASP A 316 -18.43 15.62 -12.10
N ILE A 317 -18.76 15.12 -10.91
CA ILE A 317 -19.21 13.73 -10.71
C ILE A 317 -20.74 13.64 -10.76
N GLN A 318 -21.23 12.74 -11.61
CA GLN A 318 -22.65 12.43 -11.77
C GLN A 318 -23.29 11.87 -10.48
N ALA A 319 -24.59 12.10 -10.31
CA ALA A 319 -25.35 11.66 -9.12
C ALA A 319 -25.26 10.15 -8.85
N GLY A 320 -25.20 9.32 -9.90
CA GLY A 320 -25.05 7.86 -9.76
C GLY A 320 -23.73 7.46 -9.12
N LEU A 321 -22.62 8.07 -9.54
CA LEU A 321 -21.32 7.78 -8.94
C LEU A 321 -21.19 8.37 -7.52
N LYS A 322 -21.81 9.52 -7.25
CA LYS A 322 -21.94 10.06 -5.89
C LYS A 322 -22.64 9.09 -4.94
N ALA A 323 -23.66 8.37 -5.42
CA ALA A 323 -24.30 7.30 -4.65
C ALA A 323 -23.30 6.20 -4.29
N SER A 324 -22.54 5.68 -5.26
CA SER A 324 -21.54 4.63 -5.01
C SER A 324 -20.43 5.08 -4.05
N VAL A 325 -19.95 6.33 -4.16
CA VAL A 325 -18.96 6.89 -3.22
C VAL A 325 -19.55 6.98 -1.81
N LEU A 326 -20.80 7.42 -1.69
CA LEU A 326 -21.51 7.51 -0.42
C LEU A 326 -21.72 6.13 0.21
N ASP A 327 -22.10 5.11 -0.57
CA ASP A 327 -22.24 3.74 -0.08
C ASP A 327 -20.93 3.21 0.48
N ALA A 328 -19.82 3.41 -0.24
CA ALA A 328 -18.50 3.01 0.21
C ALA A 328 -18.07 3.72 1.50
N LEU A 329 -18.45 4.99 1.67
CA LEU A 329 -18.18 5.75 2.89
C LEU A 329 -19.00 5.21 4.07
N ILE A 330 -20.30 4.92 3.86
CA ILE A 330 -21.16 4.33 4.90
C ILE A 330 -20.62 2.97 5.33
N GLN A 331 -20.24 2.11 4.37
CA GLN A 331 -19.65 0.80 4.67
C GLN A 331 -18.36 0.93 5.47
N HIS A 332 -17.45 1.83 5.05
CA HIS A 332 -16.21 2.08 5.75
C HIS A 332 -16.43 2.58 7.19
N LYS A 333 -17.32 3.55 7.38
CA LYS A 333 -17.67 4.05 8.73
C LYS A 333 -18.32 2.98 9.61
N SER A 334 -19.09 2.08 9.01
CA SER A 334 -19.67 0.93 9.72
C SER A 334 -18.61 -0.06 10.18
N GLU A 335 -17.56 -0.26 9.38
CA GLU A 335 -16.43 -1.15 9.69
C GLU A 335 -15.54 -0.57 10.79
N GLU A 336 -15.36 0.74 10.81
CA GLU A 336 -14.67 1.46 11.90
C GLU A 336 -15.51 1.52 13.20
N GLY A 337 -16.79 1.10 13.17
CA GLY A 337 -17.70 1.19 14.31
C GLY A 337 -18.23 2.61 14.57
N GLU A 338 -18.07 3.53 13.63
CA GLU A 338 -18.53 4.92 13.72
C GLU A 338 -20.02 5.05 13.31
N TRP A 339 -20.89 4.33 14.01
CA TRP A 339 -22.31 4.17 13.68
C TRP A 339 -23.10 5.49 13.58
N LEU A 340 -22.78 6.45 14.45
CA LEU A 340 -23.43 7.77 14.47
C LEU A 340 -23.16 8.54 13.18
N GLN A 341 -21.91 8.54 12.71
CA GLN A 341 -21.53 9.22 11.48
C GLN A 341 -22.13 8.52 10.26
N ALA A 342 -22.12 7.19 10.24
CA ALA A 342 -22.77 6.41 9.19
C ALA A 342 -24.28 6.71 9.10
N LEU A 343 -24.97 6.82 10.23
CA LEU A 343 -26.40 7.18 10.27
C LEU A 343 -26.65 8.62 9.81
N GLU A 344 -25.81 9.57 10.24
CA GLU A 344 -25.89 10.96 9.79
C GLU A 344 -25.68 11.07 8.28
N LEU A 345 -24.75 10.31 7.72
CA LEU A 345 -24.55 10.21 6.26
C LEU A 345 -25.79 9.67 5.53
N ILE A 346 -26.43 8.62 6.06
CA ILE A 346 -27.69 8.09 5.49
C ILE A 346 -28.80 9.14 5.55
N SER A 347 -28.97 9.81 6.70
CA SER A 347 -30.00 10.84 6.88
C SER A 347 -29.78 12.04 5.96
N THR A 348 -28.56 12.57 5.92
CA THR A 348 -28.21 13.71 5.06
C THR A 348 -28.38 13.36 3.59
N ALA A 349 -28.08 12.12 3.18
CA ALA A 349 -28.33 11.64 1.84
C ALA A 349 -29.81 11.61 1.47
N VAL A 350 -30.66 11.04 2.35
CA VAL A 350 -32.11 11.01 2.16
C VAL A 350 -32.69 12.43 2.09
N ASN A 351 -32.24 13.33 2.96
CA ASN A 351 -32.68 14.73 2.96
C ASN A 351 -32.25 15.49 1.69
N LYS A 352 -31.06 15.19 1.14
CA LYS A 352 -30.54 15.80 -0.10
C LYS A 352 -31.01 15.11 -1.38
N GLY A 353 -31.83 14.06 -1.28
CA GLY A 353 -32.28 13.26 -2.42
C GLY A 353 -31.17 12.45 -3.09
N LEU A 354 -30.03 12.23 -2.41
CA LEU A 354 -28.99 11.32 -2.89
C LEU A 354 -29.47 9.88 -2.73
N LYS A 355 -29.23 9.06 -3.77
CA LYS A 355 -29.55 7.64 -3.70
C LYS A 355 -28.54 6.94 -2.80
N VAL A 356 -29.03 6.09 -1.90
CA VAL A 356 -28.25 5.11 -1.13
C VAL A 356 -28.76 3.75 -1.56
N HIS A 357 -27.87 2.82 -1.88
CA HIS A 357 -28.31 1.50 -2.33
C HIS A 357 -28.97 0.74 -1.17
N GLN A 358 -30.08 0.06 -1.45
CA GLN A 358 -30.82 -0.72 -0.44
C GLN A 358 -29.92 -1.74 0.25
N GLN A 359 -29.02 -2.36 -0.50
CA GLN A 359 -28.07 -3.35 0.00
C GLN A 359 -27.11 -2.74 1.04
N THR A 360 -26.66 -1.50 0.83
CA THR A 360 -25.83 -0.75 1.80
C THR A 360 -26.56 -0.54 3.11
N VAL A 361 -27.82 -0.10 3.05
CA VAL A 361 -28.65 0.11 4.24
C VAL A 361 -28.90 -1.21 4.97
N GLN A 362 -29.16 -2.29 4.24
CA GLN A 362 -29.34 -3.63 4.83
C GLN A 362 -28.06 -4.11 5.53
N VAL A 363 -26.90 -3.99 4.90
CA VAL A 363 -25.60 -4.37 5.49
C VAL A 363 -25.31 -3.51 6.72
N PHE A 364 -25.55 -2.21 6.66
CA PHE A 364 -25.43 -1.30 7.81
C PHE A 364 -26.32 -1.76 8.97
N LEU A 365 -27.60 -2.00 8.71
CA LEU A 365 -28.56 -2.44 9.74
C LEU A 365 -28.18 -3.79 10.32
N MET A 366 -27.79 -4.77 9.50
CA MET A 366 -27.35 -6.09 9.97
C MET A 366 -26.13 -5.97 10.89
N LYS A 367 -25.10 -5.22 10.46
CA LYS A 367 -23.89 -5.02 11.26
C LYS A 367 -24.19 -4.27 12.56
N PHE A 368 -25.03 -3.22 12.49
CA PHE A 368 -25.42 -2.41 13.65
C PHE A 368 -26.22 -3.22 14.68
N LEU A 369 -27.25 -3.95 14.25
CA LEU A 369 -28.09 -4.76 15.12
C LEU A 369 -27.30 -5.91 15.75
N GLY A 370 -26.32 -6.46 15.03
CA GLY A 370 -25.41 -7.47 15.57
C GLY A 370 -24.55 -6.99 16.74
N GLN A 371 -24.39 -5.67 16.94
CA GLN A 371 -23.68 -5.10 18.10
C GLN A 371 -24.57 -4.92 19.33
N LEU A 372 -25.90 -5.04 19.19
CA LEU A 372 -26.86 -4.84 20.27
C LEU A 372 -27.09 -6.13 21.05
N SER A 373 -27.32 -6.01 22.35
CA SER A 373 -27.72 -7.16 23.17
C SER A 373 -29.13 -7.65 22.79
N PRO A 374 -29.48 -8.93 23.02
CA PRO A 374 -30.81 -9.46 22.69
C PRO A 374 -31.97 -8.66 23.31
N GLN A 375 -31.77 -8.09 24.50
CA GLN A 375 -32.75 -7.21 25.16
C GLN A 375 -32.91 -5.87 24.43
N GLN A 376 -31.83 -5.31 23.91
CA GLN A 376 -31.86 -4.07 23.13
C GLN A 376 -32.48 -4.28 21.76
N VAL A 377 -32.21 -5.43 21.11
CA VAL A 377 -32.88 -5.81 19.87
C VAL A 377 -34.37 -5.97 20.09
N GLN A 378 -34.81 -6.64 21.16
CA GLN A 378 -36.23 -6.79 21.47
C GLN A 378 -36.92 -5.43 21.70
N GLN A 379 -36.30 -4.52 22.45
CA GLN A 379 -36.83 -3.15 22.62
C GLN A 379 -36.95 -2.39 21.31
N LEU A 380 -36.04 -2.65 20.36
CA LEU A 380 -36.03 -2.03 19.04
C LEU A 380 -37.15 -2.60 18.16
N THR A 381 -37.34 -3.93 18.18
CA THR A 381 -38.42 -4.64 17.48
C THR A 381 -39.79 -4.23 18.01
N ASP A 382 -39.97 -4.22 19.34
CA ASP A 382 -41.21 -3.81 19.97
C ASP A 382 -41.56 -2.35 19.56
N TRP A 383 -40.55 -1.47 19.50
CA TRP A 383 -40.75 -0.09 19.05
C TRP A 383 -41.08 0.02 17.55
N THR A 384 -40.47 -0.78 16.67
CA THR A 384 -40.80 -0.77 15.24
C THR A 384 -42.23 -1.23 15.00
N ASP A 385 -42.70 -2.22 15.74
CA ASP A 385 -44.09 -2.71 15.66
C ASP A 385 -45.10 -1.63 16.11
N HIS A 386 -44.72 -0.82 17.10
CA HIS A 386 -45.52 0.34 17.54
C HIS A 386 -45.55 1.49 16.51
N LEU A 387 -44.53 1.59 15.64
CA LEU A 387 -44.53 2.55 14.55
C LEU A 387 -45.38 2.11 13.35
N GLU A 388 -45.33 0.83 12.99
CA GLU A 388 -46.17 0.29 11.90
C GLU A 388 -47.65 0.42 12.25
N THR A 389 -48.03 0.03 13.48
CA THR A 389 -49.39 0.19 14.00
C THR A 389 -49.85 1.64 14.18
N GLY A 390 -48.90 2.58 14.30
CA GLY A 390 -49.16 4.02 14.34
C GLY A 390 -49.32 4.68 12.97
N LEU A 391 -48.70 4.13 11.92
CA LEU A 391 -48.84 4.61 10.54
C LEU A 391 -50.22 4.26 9.96
N ASP A 392 -50.78 3.12 10.34
CA ASP A 392 -52.13 2.71 9.93
C ASP A 392 -53.25 3.61 10.48
N LYS A 393 -52.99 4.33 11.59
CA LYS A 393 -53.96 5.25 12.20
C LYS A 393 -53.93 6.67 11.62
N ASP A 394 -52.84 7.07 10.97
CA ASP A 394 -52.71 8.38 10.31
C ASP A 394 -53.13 8.34 8.82
N SER A 395 -53.47 7.15 8.29
CA SER A 395 -53.90 6.92 6.89
C SER A 395 -55.40 6.65 6.72
N SER A 396 -56.21 6.82 7.78
CA SER A 396 -57.68 6.62 7.75
C SER A 396 -58.46 7.92 7.90
#